data_AF-A0A662KZR1-F1
#
_entry.id   AF-A0A662KZR1-F1
#
_cell.length_a   1.000
_cell.length_b   1.000
_cell.length_c   1.000
_cell.angle_alpha   90.00
_cell.angle_beta   90.00
_cell.angle_gamma   90.00
#
_symmetry.space_group_name_H-M   'P 1'
#
loop_
_entity.id
_entity.type
_entity.pdbx_description
1 polymer ?
#
loop_
_entity_poly.entity_id
_entity_poly.type
_entity_poly.pdbx_seq_one_letter_code
_entity_poly.pdbx_strand_id
1 'polypeptide(L)'
;MFVARYEGTVDKDKMLKVCGGEAKKHNVIVALMDGDFVRCEEHAKSAVYHALRSFANGTNISSSLSIEILLYASGKRQISDALAVAGLKDGGQRVTVACVGRMKDCVAFAKSFIKKFGMRKINFEAIDSSAIESTAMLDIMK
;
A
#
# COMPACT_ATOMS: atom_id res chain seq x y z
N MET A 1 -1.25 7.56 7.03
CA MET A 1 -1.44 6.25 6.38
C MET A 1 -2.92 5.95 6.27
N PHE A 2 -3.36 5.41 5.14
CA PHE A 2 -4.68 4.80 5.01
C PHE A 2 -4.56 3.43 4.34
N VAL A 3 -5.56 2.59 4.57
CA VAL A 3 -5.78 1.35 3.83
C VAL A 3 -7.20 1.43 3.25
N ALA A 4 -7.35 1.06 1.99
CA ALA A 4 -8.65 0.98 1.36
C ALA A 4 -8.72 -0.23 0.43
N ARG A 5 -9.88 -0.88 0.40
CA ARG A 5 -10.17 -1.93 -0.57
C ARG A 5 -11.11 -1.40 -1.64
N TYR A 6 -10.78 -1.70 -2.89
CA TYR A 6 -11.57 -1.33 -4.06
C TYR A 6 -11.93 -2.57 -4.87
N GLU A 7 -13.11 -2.53 -5.49
CA GLU A 7 -13.61 -3.51 -6.44
C GLU A 7 -13.60 -2.95 -7.85
N GLY A 8 -13.14 -3.76 -8.78
CA GLY A 8 -13.02 -3.44 -10.19
C GLY A 8 -11.94 -4.30 -10.83
N THR A 9 -11.95 -4.34 -12.17
CA THR A 9 -10.98 -5.12 -12.92
C THR A 9 -9.57 -4.58 -12.73
N VAL A 10 -8.66 -5.46 -12.32
CA VAL A 10 -7.24 -5.17 -12.15
C VAL A 10 -6.53 -5.33 -13.49
N ASP A 11 -5.95 -4.23 -13.96
CA ASP A 11 -4.94 -4.18 -15.03
C ASP A 11 -3.61 -3.83 -14.33
N LYS A 12 -2.81 -4.85 -14.06
CA LYS A 12 -1.63 -4.75 -13.19
C LYS A 12 -0.64 -3.73 -13.73
N ASP A 13 -0.29 -3.82 -15.01
CA ASP A 13 0.73 -2.96 -15.61
C ASP A 13 0.28 -1.50 -15.63
N LYS A 14 -0.98 -1.25 -16.01
CA LYS A 14 -1.55 0.10 -15.97
C LYS A 14 -1.58 0.63 -14.54
N MET A 15 -2.01 -0.19 -13.58
CA MET A 15 -2.12 0.22 -12.18
C MET A 15 -0.76 0.55 -11.57
N LEU A 16 0.25 -0.31 -11.78
CA LEU A 16 1.62 -0.07 -11.30
C LEU A 16 2.20 1.22 -11.88
N LYS A 17 2.06 1.44 -13.20
CA LYS A 17 2.57 2.63 -13.87
C LYS A 17 1.90 3.91 -13.38
N VAL A 18 0.56 3.91 -13.31
CA VAL A 18 -0.21 5.09 -12.91
C VAL A 18 -0.03 5.38 -11.43
N CYS A 19 -0.12 4.37 -10.56
CA CYS A 19 0.04 4.58 -9.12
C CYS A 19 1.47 4.99 -8.78
N GLY A 20 2.49 4.48 -9.47
CA GLY A 20 3.87 4.93 -9.30
C GLY A 20 4.06 6.41 -9.64
N GLY A 21 3.41 6.92 -10.69
CA GLY A 21 3.42 8.34 -11.03
C GLY A 21 2.67 9.21 -10.01
N GLU A 22 1.48 8.78 -9.59
CA GLU A 22 0.68 9.52 -8.59
C GLU A 22 1.33 9.51 -7.21
N ALA A 23 1.96 8.39 -6.81
CA ALA A 23 2.69 8.27 -5.55
C ALA A 23 3.81 9.32 -5.45
N LYS A 24 4.63 9.44 -6.51
CA LYS A 24 5.68 10.46 -6.61
C LYS A 24 5.11 11.88 -6.56
N LYS A 25 4.04 12.15 -7.33
CA LYS A 25 3.39 13.46 -7.39
C LYS A 25 2.86 13.91 -6.03
N HIS A 26 2.34 12.98 -5.23
CA HIS A 26 1.77 13.27 -3.92
C HIS A 26 2.77 13.07 -2.78
N ASN A 27 4.02 12.70 -3.05
CA ASN A 27 5.02 12.38 -2.03
C ASN A 27 4.48 11.34 -1.01
N VAL A 28 3.93 10.24 -1.53
CA VAL A 28 3.43 9.11 -0.76
C VAL A 28 4.03 7.81 -1.26
N ILE A 29 4.07 6.81 -0.40
CA ILE A 29 4.43 5.44 -0.76
C ILE A 29 3.14 4.63 -0.87
N VAL A 30 3.00 3.86 -1.95
CA VAL A 30 1.79 3.08 -2.22
C VAL A 30 2.17 1.62 -2.43
N ALA A 31 1.54 0.73 -1.66
CA ALA A 31 1.57 -0.71 -1.88
C ALA A 31 0.22 -1.17 -2.44
N LEU A 32 0.26 -1.83 -3.60
CA LEU A 32 -0.90 -2.45 -4.22
C LEU A 32 -0.84 -3.96 -4.00
N MET A 33 -1.90 -4.53 -3.44
CA MET A 33 -1.99 -5.93 -3.08
C MET A 33 -3.25 -6.56 -3.68
N ASP A 34 -3.21 -7.87 -3.92
CA ASP A 34 -4.39 -8.65 -4.28
C ASP A 34 -5.47 -8.49 -3.19
N GLY A 35 -6.62 -7.96 -3.60
CA GLY A 35 -7.74 -7.71 -2.70
C GLY A 35 -8.42 -8.98 -2.19
N ASP A 36 -8.24 -10.12 -2.84
CA ASP A 36 -8.77 -11.42 -2.41
C ASP A 36 -7.80 -12.14 -1.46
N PHE A 37 -6.50 -11.83 -1.54
CA PHE A 37 -5.50 -12.34 -0.59
C PHE A 37 -5.59 -11.63 0.76
N VAL A 38 -5.63 -10.30 0.75
CA VAL A 38 -5.75 -9.51 1.98
C VAL A 38 -7.16 -9.70 2.53
N ARG A 39 -7.31 -10.35 3.70
CA ARG A 39 -8.63 -10.77 4.22
C ARG A 39 -9.41 -9.61 4.85
N CYS A 40 -8.75 -8.79 5.66
CA CYS A 40 -9.35 -7.65 6.34
C CYS A 40 -8.42 -6.43 6.32
N GLU A 41 -8.90 -5.29 6.80
CA GLU A 41 -8.08 -4.08 6.84
C GLU A 41 -6.95 -4.23 7.86
N GLU A 42 -7.22 -4.83 9.02
CA GLU A 42 -6.24 -5.08 10.08
C GLU A 42 -5.04 -5.88 9.58
N HIS A 43 -5.26 -6.80 8.64
CA HIS A 43 -4.19 -7.56 7.97
C HIS A 43 -3.22 -6.61 7.23
N ALA A 44 -3.74 -5.71 6.39
CA ALA A 44 -2.91 -4.72 5.70
C ALA A 44 -2.33 -3.68 6.67
N LYS A 45 -3.08 -3.24 7.68
CA LYS A 45 -2.61 -2.28 8.69
C LYS A 45 -1.43 -2.85 9.49
N SER A 46 -1.54 -4.10 9.93
CA SER A 46 -0.46 -4.84 10.60
C SER A 46 0.77 -4.96 9.71
N ALA A 47 0.58 -5.29 8.42
CA ALA A 47 1.68 -5.38 7.48
C ALA A 47 2.42 -4.05 7.32
N VAL A 48 1.70 -2.93 7.23
CA VAL A 48 2.32 -1.61 7.19
C VAL A 48 3.06 -1.28 8.48
N TYR A 49 2.46 -1.53 9.64
CA TYR A 49 3.12 -1.32 10.92
C TYR A 49 4.45 -2.08 11.03
N HIS A 50 4.46 -3.36 10.66
CA HIS A 50 5.68 -4.16 10.72
C HIS A 50 6.74 -3.72 9.69
N ALA A 51 6.33 -3.36 8.48
CA ALA A 51 7.22 -2.81 7.47
C ALA A 51 7.88 -1.52 7.96
N LEU A 52 7.09 -0.58 8.48
CA LEU A 52 7.58 0.67 9.06
C LEU A 52 8.57 0.44 10.21
N ARG A 53 8.24 -0.49 11.12
CA ARG A 53 9.13 -0.88 12.21
C ARG A 53 10.46 -1.47 11.72
N SER A 54 10.42 -2.30 10.67
CA SER A 54 11.64 -2.89 10.10
C SER A 54 12.56 -1.84 9.48
N PHE A 55 12.00 -0.84 8.79
CA PHE A 55 12.74 0.29 8.25
C PHE A 55 13.37 1.14 9.36
N ALA A 56 12.58 1.47 10.40
CA ALA A 56 13.07 2.23 11.55
C ALA A 56 14.24 1.53 12.28
N ASN A 57 14.25 0.20 12.27
CA ASN A 57 15.29 -0.60 12.91
C ASN A 57 16.44 -1.02 11.97
N GLY A 58 16.37 -0.68 10.68
CA GLY A 58 17.34 -1.13 9.68
C GLY A 58 17.37 -2.65 9.46
N THR A 59 16.27 -3.34 9.72
CA THR A 59 16.13 -4.80 9.59
C THR A 59 15.27 -5.23 8.40
N ASN A 60 14.87 -4.27 7.56
CA ASN A 60 14.10 -4.49 6.34
C ASN A 60 14.86 -5.37 5.34
N ILE A 61 14.12 -6.21 4.62
CA ILE A 61 14.68 -7.08 3.57
C ILE A 61 14.82 -6.31 2.26
N SER A 62 13.88 -5.41 1.97
CA SER A 62 13.80 -4.62 0.75
C SER A 62 14.12 -3.16 1.02
N SER A 63 14.79 -2.49 0.08
CA SER A 63 14.99 -1.03 0.10
C SER A 63 13.70 -0.24 -0.19
N SER A 64 12.66 -0.91 -0.69
CA SER A 64 11.35 -0.33 -0.97
C SER A 64 10.35 -0.69 0.13
N LEU A 65 9.81 0.33 0.81
CA LEU A 65 8.77 0.13 1.83
C LEU A 65 7.52 -0.53 1.26
N SER A 66 7.12 -0.22 0.01
CA SER A 66 5.95 -0.89 -0.61
C SER A 66 6.15 -2.39 -0.79
N ILE A 67 7.38 -2.84 -1.05
CA ILE A 67 7.71 -4.27 -1.13
C ILE A 67 7.79 -4.88 0.27
N GLU A 68 8.31 -4.16 1.26
CA GLU A 68 8.35 -4.64 2.64
C GLU A 68 6.95 -4.83 3.23
N ILE A 69 6.02 -3.91 2.92
CA ILE A 69 4.60 -4.07 3.23
C ILE A 69 4.06 -5.36 2.62
N LEU A 70 4.42 -5.67 1.38
CA LEU A 70 3.99 -6.89 0.69
C LEU A 70 4.60 -8.16 1.34
N LEU A 71 5.87 -8.12 1.76
CA LEU A 71 6.53 -9.22 2.49
C LEU A 71 5.80 -9.53 3.80
N TYR A 72 5.48 -8.51 4.59
CA TYR A 72 4.73 -8.68 5.84
C TYR A 72 3.27 -9.10 5.60
N ALA A 73 2.60 -8.56 4.58
CA ALA A 73 1.24 -8.99 4.23
C ALA A 73 1.21 -10.47 3.81
N SER A 74 2.20 -10.93 3.04
CA SER A 74 2.29 -12.31 2.57
C SER A 74 2.84 -13.30 3.60
N GLY A 75 3.46 -12.81 4.68
CA GLY A 75 4.20 -13.65 5.62
C GLY A 75 5.43 -14.33 5.00
N LYS A 76 5.97 -13.78 3.91
CA LYS A 76 7.13 -14.32 3.19
C LYS A 76 8.36 -13.46 3.43
N ARG A 77 9.53 -14.09 3.34
CA ARG A 77 10.84 -13.40 3.35
C ARG A 77 11.42 -13.21 1.94
N GLN A 78 10.93 -13.96 0.96
CA GLN A 78 11.35 -13.86 -0.43
C GLN A 78 10.37 -12.96 -1.21
N ILE A 79 10.91 -11.99 -1.95
CA ILE A 79 10.12 -11.02 -2.72
C ILE A 79 9.30 -11.73 -3.81
N SER A 80 9.89 -12.71 -4.51
CA SER A 80 9.22 -13.50 -5.54
C SER A 80 7.97 -14.20 -5.01
N ASP A 81 8.09 -14.85 -3.85
CA ASP A 81 6.98 -15.57 -3.22
C ASP A 81 5.88 -14.62 -2.77
N ALA A 82 6.26 -13.47 -2.19
CA ALA A 82 5.32 -12.45 -1.77
C ALA A 82 4.52 -11.88 -2.95
N LEU A 83 5.20 -11.58 -4.07
CA LEU A 83 4.57 -11.14 -5.30
C LEU A 83 3.62 -12.20 -5.88
N ALA A 84 3.99 -13.47 -5.81
CA ALA A 84 3.17 -14.57 -6.34
C ALA A 84 1.85 -14.75 -5.55
N VAL A 85 1.87 -14.60 -4.22
CA VAL A 85 0.68 -14.86 -3.40
C VAL A 85 -0.15 -13.62 -3.11
N ALA A 86 0.49 -12.48 -2.85
CA ALA A 86 -0.16 -11.25 -2.37
C ALA A 86 -0.06 -10.08 -3.35
N GLY A 87 0.77 -10.18 -4.39
CA GLY A 87 0.91 -9.13 -5.40
C GLY A 87 -0.33 -9.02 -6.29
N LEU A 88 -0.48 -7.88 -6.98
CA LEU A 88 -1.55 -7.69 -7.96
C LEU A 88 -1.57 -8.82 -9.01
N LYS A 89 -2.78 -9.30 -9.30
CA LYS A 89 -3.06 -10.30 -10.33
C LYS A 89 -3.86 -9.66 -11.46
N ASP A 90 -3.39 -9.82 -12.69
CA ASP A 90 -4.14 -9.38 -13.87
C ASP A 90 -5.49 -10.08 -13.94
N GLY A 91 -6.54 -9.32 -14.29
CA GLY A 91 -7.90 -9.81 -14.32
C GLY A 91 -8.53 -10.03 -12.93
N GLY A 92 -7.82 -9.73 -11.84
CA GLY A 92 -8.38 -9.72 -10.49
C GLY A 92 -9.56 -8.76 -10.36
N GLN A 93 -10.44 -9.00 -9.39
CA GLN A 93 -11.65 -8.20 -9.18
C GLN A 93 -11.53 -7.22 -8.02
N ARG A 94 -10.48 -7.33 -7.21
CA ARG A 94 -10.28 -6.53 -6.01
C ARG A 94 -8.83 -6.14 -5.86
N VAL A 95 -8.62 -4.94 -5.32
CA VAL A 95 -7.31 -4.43 -4.94
C VAL A 95 -7.38 -3.89 -3.53
N THR A 96 -6.37 -4.21 -2.72
CA THR A 96 -6.12 -3.50 -1.47
C THR A 96 -4.98 -2.51 -1.69
N VAL A 97 -5.22 -1.26 -1.31
CA VAL A 97 -4.27 -0.16 -1.44
C VAL A 97 -3.87 0.29 -0.05
N ALA A 98 -2.58 0.16 0.27
CA ALA A 98 -1.99 0.79 1.45
C ALA A 98 -1.20 2.01 1.00
N CYS A 99 -1.47 3.17 1.60
CA CYS A 99 -0.78 4.41 1.28
C CYS A 99 -0.18 5.00 2.54
N VAL A 100 1.12 5.26 2.50
CA VAL A 100 1.93 5.77 3.60
C VAL A 100 2.42 7.16 3.25
N GLY A 101 2.20 8.10 4.17
CA GLY A 101 2.51 9.51 4.01
C GLY A 101 1.60 10.41 4.84
N ARG A 102 1.79 11.72 4.68
CA ARG A 102 0.94 12.73 5.32
C ARG A 102 -0.51 12.51 4.91
N MET A 103 -1.43 12.68 5.86
CA MET A 103 -2.86 12.40 5.64
C MET A 103 -3.42 13.19 4.44
N LYS A 104 -3.10 14.48 4.32
CA LYS A 104 -3.54 15.32 3.19
C LYS A 104 -3.12 14.78 1.81
N ASP A 105 -1.90 14.25 1.73
CA ASP A 105 -1.31 13.76 0.49
C ASP A 105 -1.88 12.39 0.12
N CYS A 106 -2.05 11.54 1.13
CA CYS A 106 -2.78 10.28 1.04
C CYS A 106 -4.21 10.46 0.51
N VAL A 107 -4.95 11.44 1.05
CA VAL A 107 -6.31 11.76 0.58
C VAL A 107 -6.29 12.28 -0.86
N ALA A 108 -5.30 13.09 -1.24
CA ALA A 108 -5.14 13.57 -2.61
C ALA A 108 -4.88 12.41 -3.60
N PHE A 109 -3.99 11.49 -3.25
CA PHE A 109 -3.75 10.25 -4.00
C PHE A 109 -5.02 9.40 -4.12
N ALA A 110 -5.75 9.19 -3.03
CA ALA A 110 -6.98 8.38 -3.07
C ALA A 110 -8.03 8.96 -4.04
N LYS A 111 -8.17 10.29 -4.09
CA LYS A 111 -9.05 10.97 -5.05
C LYS A 111 -8.58 10.76 -6.50
N SER A 112 -7.28 10.87 -6.77
CA SER A 112 -6.75 10.66 -8.13
C SER A 112 -6.85 9.20 -8.58
N PHE A 113 -6.63 8.26 -7.66
CA PHE A 113 -6.81 6.83 -7.88
C PHE A 113 -8.25 6.50 -8.32
N ILE A 114 -9.25 6.92 -7.54
CA ILE A 114 -10.67 6.67 -7.86
C ILE A 114 -11.04 7.29 -9.21
N LYS A 115 -10.60 8.53 -9.47
CA LYS A 115 -10.88 9.22 -10.75
C LYS A 115 -10.31 8.47 -11.96
N LYS A 116 -9.13 7.85 -11.82
CA LYS A 116 -8.45 7.18 -12.95
C LYS A 116 -8.95 5.76 -13.22
N PHE A 117 -9.37 5.04 -12.18
CA PHE A 117 -9.74 3.62 -12.31
C PHE A 117 -11.24 3.36 -12.20
N GLY A 118 -12.03 4.30 -11.69
CA GLY A 118 -13.48 4.14 -11.55
C GLY A 118 -13.89 2.99 -10.63
N MET A 119 -13.00 2.54 -9.75
CA MET A 119 -13.24 1.38 -8.89
C MET A 119 -14.18 1.73 -7.73
N ARG A 120 -15.07 0.79 -7.41
CA ARG A 120 -16.00 0.92 -6.29
C ARG A 120 -15.27 0.67 -4.98
N LYS A 121 -15.37 1.61 -4.04
CA LYS A 121 -14.78 1.45 -2.71
C LYS A 121 -15.63 0.49 -1.87
N ILE A 122 -15.01 -0.53 -1.27
CA ILE A 122 -15.71 -1.50 -0.42
C ILE A 122 -15.65 -1.05 1.04
N ASN A 123 -14.45 -0.82 1.60
CA ASN A 123 -14.23 -0.38 2.98
C ASN A 123 -13.16 0.73 3.06
N PHE A 124 -13.25 1.59 4.08
CA PHE A 124 -12.32 2.69 4.35
C PHE A 124 -12.16 2.95 5.84
N GLU A 125 -10.96 2.73 6.35
CA GLU A 125 -10.54 3.36 7.60
C GLU A 125 -9.19 4.07 7.43
N ALA A 126 -9.22 5.37 7.71
CA ALA A 126 -8.00 6.10 7.99
C ALA A 126 -7.47 5.63 9.36
N ILE A 127 -6.18 5.29 9.44
CA ILE A 127 -5.56 5.12 10.76
C ILE A 127 -5.25 6.50 11.32
N ASP A 128 -5.55 6.64 12.61
CA ASP A 128 -5.22 7.74 13.50
C ASP A 128 -3.81 8.33 13.26
N SER A 129 -3.78 9.65 13.14
CA SER A 129 -2.63 10.52 12.82
C SER A 129 -1.44 10.39 13.76
N SER A 130 -1.66 9.88 14.98
CA SER A 130 -0.66 9.87 16.06
C SER A 130 0.60 9.03 15.77
N ALA A 131 0.50 7.94 15.01
CA ALA A 131 1.66 7.12 14.63
C ALA A 131 2.41 7.63 13.38
N ILE A 132 1.77 8.53 12.59
CA ILE A 132 2.20 8.91 11.23
C ILE A 132 3.05 10.20 11.24
N GLU A 133 2.98 10.99 12.31
CA GLU A 133 3.66 12.30 12.41
C GLU A 133 5.04 12.27 13.07
N SER A 134 5.55 11.10 13.46
CA SER A 134 6.90 11.03 14.02
C SER A 134 7.94 11.37 12.93
N THR A 135 8.96 12.15 13.30
CA THR A 135 10.08 12.55 12.44
C THR A 135 10.75 11.35 11.76
N ALA A 136 10.78 10.21 12.46
CA ALA A 136 11.28 8.93 11.95
C ALA A 136 10.52 8.43 10.71
N MET A 137 9.21 8.71 10.58
CA MET A 137 8.44 8.35 9.37
C MET A 137 8.78 9.22 8.17
N LEU A 138 9.02 10.51 8.38
CA LEU A 138 9.45 11.42 7.30
C LEU A 138 10.82 11.02 6.76
N ASP A 139 11.71 10.50 7.61
CA ASP A 139 13.03 10.02 7.17
C ASP A 139 12.95 8.72 6.37
N ILE A 140 11.96 7.85 6.63
CA ILE A 140 11.69 6.65 5.81
C ILE A 140 11.12 7.00 4.42
N MET A 141 10.56 8.21 4.27
CA MET A 141 9.99 8.70 3.01
C MET A 141 10.94 9.54 2.16
N LYS A 142 12.11 9.92 2.68
CA LYS A 142 13.16 10.66 1.95
C LYS A 142 13.96 9.71 1.06
#